data_AF-A0A0S6X5L6-F1
#
_entry.id   AF-A0A0S6X5L6-F1
#
_cell.length_a   1.000
_cell.length_b   1.000
_cell.length_c   1.000
_cell.angle_alpha   90.00
_cell.angle_beta   90.00
_cell.angle_gamma   90.00
#
_symmetry.space_group_name_H-M   'P 1'
#
loop_
_entity.id
_entity.type
_entity.pdbx_description
1 polymer ?
#
loop_
_entity_poly.entity_id
_entity_poly.type
_entity_poly.pdbx_seq_one_letter_code
_entity_poly.pdbx_strand_id
1 'polypeptide(L)'
;MNVIEPIRHCLSNLVTFTGRDSRTTFWIYTAFLVVLYFAVSWIYGLIVGGAMVLDGINAISSNPDSVNEAAMADAIRTRMASTLVGTIWVNAIASLVATGLLVAAFVRRLHDSGKPGWIAGLVVALKLVGIGGGIASIPFVTAAFEKLDFAHPETMQADLQGLNSSPAVLLGMVPLLLVVVFGIMGSSDGDNRYGPEPDDY
;
A
#
# COMPACT_ATOMS: atom_id res chain seq x y z
N MET A 1 13.67 -25.43 3.08
CA MET A 1 12.52 -24.65 2.58
C MET A 1 13.02 -23.71 1.50
N ASN A 2 12.63 -23.97 0.27
CA ASN A 2 13.02 -23.16 -0.87
C ASN A 2 12.06 -21.97 -0.95
N VAL A 3 12.54 -20.73 -0.74
CA VAL A 3 11.67 -19.54 -0.79
C VAL A 3 11.08 -19.27 -2.17
N ILE A 4 11.66 -19.83 -3.23
CA ILE A 4 11.26 -19.57 -4.62
C ILE A 4 10.04 -20.42 -5.01
N GLU A 5 9.92 -21.64 -4.48
CA GLU A 5 8.86 -22.58 -4.86
C GLU A 5 7.46 -22.08 -4.50
N PRO A 6 7.17 -21.64 -3.26
CA PRO A 6 5.90 -20.99 -2.90
C PRO A 6 5.56 -19.80 -3.80
N ILE A 7 6.55 -18.95 -4.09
CA ILE A 7 6.36 -17.75 -4.91
C ILE A 7 5.96 -18.16 -6.33
N ARG A 8 6.70 -19.09 -6.94
CA ARG A 8 6.40 -19.61 -8.27
C ARG A 8 5.02 -20.25 -8.33
N HIS A 9 4.69 -21.09 -7.35
CA HIS A 9 3.39 -21.75 -7.24
C HIS A 9 2.24 -20.74 -7.19
N CYS A 10 2.31 -19.75 -6.30
CA CYS A 10 1.25 -18.75 -6.18
C CYS A 10 1.13 -17.88 -7.45
N LEU A 11 2.24 -17.50 -8.09
CA LEU A 11 2.25 -16.73 -9.34
C LEU A 11 1.74 -17.53 -10.55
N SER A 12 1.93 -18.85 -10.57
CA SER A 12 1.33 -19.72 -11.61
C SER A 12 -0.17 -19.95 -11.40
N ASN A 13 -0.69 -19.62 -10.22
CA ASN A 13 -2.07 -19.87 -9.81
C ASN A 13 -2.83 -18.59 -9.43
N LEU A 14 -2.55 -17.47 -10.08
CA LEU A 14 -3.17 -16.16 -9.78
C LEU A 14 -4.69 -16.10 -9.99
N VAL A 15 -5.23 -16.98 -10.82
CA VAL A 15 -6.67 -17.05 -11.14
C VAL A 15 -7.32 -18.37 -10.68
N THR A 16 -6.57 -19.20 -9.94
CA THR A 16 -7.05 -20.50 -9.45
C THR A 16 -7.56 -20.34 -8.01
N PHE A 17 -8.87 -20.19 -7.84
CA PHE A 17 -9.49 -19.98 -6.52
C PHE A 17 -9.85 -21.29 -5.80
N THR A 18 -9.49 -22.44 -6.36
CA THR A 18 -9.72 -23.77 -5.79
C THR A 18 -8.43 -24.36 -5.24
N GLY A 19 -8.54 -25.39 -4.39
CA GLY A 19 -7.41 -26.00 -3.71
C GLY A 19 -7.03 -25.31 -2.40
N ARG A 20 -5.85 -25.67 -1.89
CA ARG A 20 -5.35 -25.32 -0.56
C ARG A 20 -3.88 -24.91 -0.66
N ASP A 21 -3.51 -23.88 0.09
CA ASP A 21 -2.12 -23.47 0.27
C ASP A 21 -1.78 -23.59 1.76
N SER A 22 -0.66 -24.23 2.07
CA SER A 22 -0.18 -24.38 3.44
C SER A 22 0.16 -23.01 4.07
N ARG A 23 0.26 -22.98 5.41
CA ARG A 23 0.68 -21.78 6.15
C ARG A 23 2.00 -21.22 5.64
N THR A 24 2.97 -22.11 5.48
CA THR A 24 4.32 -21.79 5.03
C THR A 24 4.31 -21.14 3.65
N THR A 25 3.62 -21.79 2.70
CA THR A 25 3.47 -21.31 1.33
C THR A 25 2.84 -19.92 1.29
N PHE A 26 1.74 -19.75 2.01
CA PHE A 26 1.01 -18.49 2.08
C PHE A 26 1.85 -17.35 2.66
N TRP A 27 2.58 -17.57 3.76
CA TRP A 27 3.35 -16.52 4.42
C TRP A 27 4.63 -16.15 3.67
N ILE A 28 5.30 -17.09 3.01
CA ILE A 28 6.42 -16.76 2.10
C ILE A 28 5.94 -15.87 0.96
N TYR A 29 4.83 -16.25 0.32
CA TYR A 29 4.28 -15.47 -0.78
C TYR A 29 3.80 -14.09 -0.32
N THR A 30 3.12 -14.02 0.83
CA THR A 30 2.67 -12.75 1.42
C THR A 30 3.84 -11.84 1.76
N ALA A 31 4.92 -12.37 2.35
CA ALA A 31 6.14 -11.60 2.63
C ALA A 31 6.78 -11.06 1.35
N PHE A 32 6.82 -11.87 0.28
CA PHE A 32 7.28 -11.42 -1.04
C PHE A 32 6.44 -10.24 -1.57
N LEU A 33 5.11 -10.31 -1.49
CA LEU A 33 4.23 -9.23 -1.92
C LEU A 33 4.39 -7.96 -1.07
N VAL A 34 4.61 -8.11 0.24
CA VAL A 34 4.88 -6.98 1.14
C VAL A 34 6.20 -6.30 0.76
N VAL A 35 7.27 -7.07 0.52
CA VAL A 35 8.55 -6.52 0.06
C VAL A 35 8.39 -5.81 -1.28
N LEU A 36 7.65 -6.38 -2.23
CA LEU A 36 7.39 -5.76 -3.52
C LEU A 36 6.64 -4.43 -3.37
N TYR A 37 5.60 -4.38 -2.53
CA TYR A 37 4.85 -3.17 -2.24
C TYR A 37 5.73 -2.06 -1.63
N PHE A 38 6.57 -2.42 -0.67
CA PHE A 38 7.53 -1.48 -0.08
C PHE A 38 8.57 -1.04 -1.09
N ALA A 39 9.09 -1.93 -1.93
CA ALA A 39 10.06 -1.59 -2.97
C ALA A 39 9.49 -0.54 -3.94
N VAL A 40 8.25 -0.71 -4.40
CA VAL A 40 7.56 0.28 -5.25
C VAL A 40 7.46 1.64 -4.56
N SER A 41 7.05 1.64 -3.29
CA SER A 41 6.91 2.87 -2.49
C SER A 41 8.26 3.57 -2.28
N TRP A 42 9.31 2.81 -2.00
CA TRP A 42 10.68 3.31 -1.82
C TRP A 42 11.25 3.88 -3.11
N ILE A 43 11.13 3.16 -4.23
CA ILE A 43 11.59 3.63 -5.54
C ILE A 43 10.90 4.93 -5.92
N TYR A 44 9.57 5.02 -5.72
CA TYR A 44 8.83 6.25 -5.96
C TYR A 44 9.33 7.40 -5.08
N GLY A 45 9.56 7.14 -3.79
CA GLY A 45 10.13 8.12 -2.86
C GLY A 45 11.50 8.64 -3.31
N LEU A 46 12.39 7.77 -3.80
CA LEU A 46 13.70 8.15 -4.34
C LEU A 46 13.57 9.02 -5.59
N ILE A 47 12.64 8.70 -6.49
CA ILE A 47 12.39 9.47 -7.72
C ILE A 47 11.90 10.89 -7.36
N VAL A 48 10.92 10.99 -6.48
CA VAL A 48 10.36 12.27 -6.03
C VAL A 48 11.42 13.08 -5.29
N GLY A 49 12.12 12.48 -4.33
CA GLY A 49 13.16 13.15 -3.54
C GLY A 49 14.31 13.65 -4.41
N GLY A 50 14.78 12.83 -5.35
CA GLY A 50 15.82 13.23 -6.31
C GLY A 50 15.39 14.41 -7.18
N ALA A 51 14.14 14.42 -7.65
CA ALA A 51 13.61 15.52 -8.45
C ALA A 51 13.46 16.82 -7.63
N MET A 52 13.08 16.75 -6.34
CA MET A 52 13.02 17.93 -5.47
C MET A 52 14.40 18.57 -5.24
N VAL A 53 15.45 17.75 -5.06
CA VAL A 53 16.83 18.26 -4.94
C VAL A 53 17.28 18.95 -6.22
N LEU A 54 16.96 18.37 -7.38
CA LEU A 54 17.30 18.96 -8.67
C LEU A 54 16.60 20.31 -8.90
N ASP A 55 15.31 20.40 -8.56
CA ASP A 55 14.55 21.65 -8.65
C ASP A 55 15.17 22.75 -7.77
N GLY A 56 15.59 22.40 -6.55
CA GLY A 56 16.28 23.33 -5.64
C GLY A 56 17.63 23.83 -6.18
N ILE A 57 18.45 22.93 -6.74
CA ILE A 57 19.74 23.30 -7.36
C ILE A 57 19.52 24.23 -8.56
N ASN A 58 18.51 23.96 -9.40
CA ASN A 58 18.17 24.79 -10.56
C ASN A 58 17.68 26.18 -10.13
N ALA A 59 16.89 26.27 -9.06
CA ALA A 59 16.43 27.55 -8.51
C ALA A 59 17.59 28.42 -8.02
N ILE A 60 18.58 27.83 -7.33
CA ILE A 60 19.76 28.55 -6.81
C ILE A 60 20.68 28.99 -7.97
N SER A 61 20.93 28.10 -8.93
CA SER A 61 21.89 28.35 -10.02
C SER A 61 21.41 29.36 -11.05
N SER A 62 20.10 29.48 -11.26
CA SER A 62 19.53 30.39 -12.26
C SER A 62 19.46 31.84 -11.79
N ASN A 63 19.49 32.14 -10.49
CA ASN A 63 19.23 33.50 -10.02
C ASN A 63 19.76 33.80 -8.58
N PRO A 64 21.08 34.03 -8.42
CA PRO A 64 21.76 34.15 -7.11
C PRO A 64 21.20 35.23 -6.17
N ASP A 65 20.63 36.31 -6.73
CA ASP A 65 20.11 37.46 -5.97
C ASP A 65 18.57 37.46 -5.80
N SER A 66 17.87 36.43 -6.31
CA SER A 66 16.39 36.42 -6.38
C SER A 66 15.74 35.18 -5.78
N VAL A 67 16.36 34.60 -4.75
CA VAL A 67 15.60 33.78 -3.81
C VAL A 67 14.69 34.72 -3.03
N ASN A 68 13.68 35.25 -3.70
CA ASN A 68 12.55 35.90 -3.09
C ASN A 68 11.87 34.78 -2.31
N GLU A 69 11.96 34.82 -0.98
CA GLU A 69 11.49 33.74 -0.10
C GLU A 69 10.07 33.31 -0.46
N ALA A 70 9.23 34.26 -0.90
CA ALA A 70 7.90 34.03 -1.41
C ALA A 70 7.83 33.17 -2.68
N ALA A 71 8.73 33.38 -3.66
CA ALA A 71 8.78 32.60 -4.90
C ALA A 71 9.29 31.16 -4.64
N MET A 72 10.24 31.00 -3.73
CA MET A 72 10.72 29.68 -3.32
C MET A 72 9.65 28.91 -2.54
N ALA A 73 8.95 29.58 -1.62
CA ALA A 73 7.82 29.00 -0.90
C ALA A 73 6.68 28.56 -1.84
N ASP A 74 6.39 29.32 -2.90
CA ASP A 74 5.38 28.98 -3.90
C ASP A 74 5.77 27.76 -4.75
N ALA A 75 7.04 27.71 -5.19
CA ALA A 75 7.58 26.57 -5.93
C ALA A 75 7.57 25.29 -5.09
N ILE A 76 8.00 25.38 -3.83
CA ILE A 76 7.96 24.26 -2.87
C ILE A 76 6.52 23.79 -2.66
N ARG A 77 5.57 24.71 -2.43
CA ARG A 77 4.15 24.38 -2.25
C ARG A 77 3.60 23.62 -3.46
N THR A 78 3.82 24.13 -4.66
CA THR A 78 3.33 23.50 -5.91
C THR A 78 3.92 22.11 -6.12
N ARG A 79 5.23 21.95 -5.86
CA ARG A 79 5.92 20.67 -5.97
C ARG A 79 5.43 19.65 -4.95
N MET A 80 5.24 20.07 -3.71
CA MET A 80 4.76 19.18 -2.66
C MET A 80 3.29 18.79 -2.88
N ALA A 81 2.44 19.71 -3.34
CA ALA A 81 1.05 19.41 -3.68
C ALA A 81 0.93 18.33 -4.76
N SER A 82 1.68 18.48 -5.87
CA SER A 82 1.72 17.47 -6.94
C SER A 82 2.31 16.13 -6.47
N THR A 83 3.31 16.18 -5.59
CA THR A 83 3.90 14.99 -4.96
C THR A 83 2.90 14.23 -4.08
N LEU A 84 2.08 14.93 -3.30
CA LEU A 84 1.05 14.30 -2.46
C LEU A 84 0.01 13.57 -3.30
N VAL A 85 -0.49 14.23 -4.36
CA VAL A 85 -1.45 13.60 -5.29
C VAL A 85 -0.83 12.38 -5.97
N GLY A 86 0.42 12.50 -6.44
CA GLY A 86 1.14 11.38 -7.03
C GLY A 86 1.34 10.20 -6.06
N THR A 87 1.64 10.49 -4.79
CA THR A 87 1.80 9.49 -3.73
C THR A 87 0.51 8.70 -3.52
N ILE A 88 -0.65 9.38 -3.49
CA ILE A 88 -1.96 8.73 -3.35
C ILE A 88 -2.20 7.76 -4.50
N TRP A 89 -1.95 8.17 -5.75
CA TRP A 89 -2.14 7.31 -6.92
C TRP A 89 -1.18 6.13 -6.95
N VAL A 90 0.10 6.34 -6.66
CA VAL A 90 1.09 5.25 -6.61
C VAL A 90 0.72 4.23 -5.55
N ASN A 91 0.32 4.69 -4.36
CA ASN A 91 -0.13 3.80 -3.30
C ASN A 91 -1.40 3.03 -3.68
N ALA A 92 -2.39 3.70 -4.30
CA ALA A 92 -3.62 3.07 -4.77
C ALA A 92 -3.33 1.96 -5.81
N ILE A 93 -2.49 2.25 -6.80
CA ILE A 93 -2.12 1.29 -7.85
C ILE A 93 -1.34 0.12 -7.24
N ALA A 94 -0.31 0.40 -6.43
CA ALA A 94 0.49 -0.64 -5.79
C ALA A 94 -0.37 -1.54 -4.88
N SER A 95 -1.30 -0.95 -4.14
CA SER A 95 -2.25 -1.68 -3.28
C SER A 95 -3.21 -2.54 -4.08
N LEU A 96 -3.72 -2.04 -5.20
CA LEU A 96 -4.61 -2.78 -6.09
C LEU A 96 -3.89 -4.00 -6.71
N VAL A 97 -2.66 -3.80 -7.20
CA VAL A 97 -1.81 -4.86 -7.75
C VAL A 97 -1.51 -5.90 -6.68
N ALA A 98 -1.04 -5.49 -5.49
CA ALA A 98 -0.75 -6.42 -4.40
C ALA A 98 -1.99 -7.23 -3.96
N THR A 99 -3.16 -6.58 -3.92
CA THR A 99 -4.43 -7.24 -3.58
C THR A 99 -4.83 -8.27 -4.65
N GLY A 100 -4.69 -7.92 -5.93
CA GLY A 100 -4.96 -8.83 -7.05
C GLY A 100 -4.02 -10.03 -7.07
N LEU A 101 -2.74 -9.84 -6.70
CA LEU A 101 -1.78 -10.93 -6.58
C LEU A 101 -2.07 -11.84 -5.38
N LEU A 102 -2.57 -11.27 -4.28
CA LEU A 102 -2.81 -12.01 -3.04
C LEU A 102 -4.12 -12.83 -3.04
N VAL A 103 -5.18 -12.35 -3.70
CA VAL A 103 -6.55 -12.84 -3.46
C VAL A 103 -6.72 -14.35 -3.69
N ALA A 104 -6.15 -14.92 -4.75
CA ALA A 104 -6.26 -16.34 -5.02
C ALA A 104 -5.54 -17.19 -3.96
N ALA A 105 -4.32 -16.80 -3.58
CA ALA A 105 -3.58 -17.46 -2.50
C ALA A 105 -4.30 -17.35 -1.15
N PHE A 106 -4.93 -16.21 -0.87
CA PHE A 106 -5.71 -16.02 0.36
C PHE A 106 -6.97 -16.88 0.39
N VAL A 107 -7.66 -17.06 -0.75
CA VAL A 107 -8.78 -18.01 -0.85
C VAL A 107 -8.32 -19.44 -0.57
N ARG A 108 -7.22 -19.89 -1.19
CA ARG A 108 -6.67 -21.23 -0.94
C ARG A 108 -6.21 -21.39 0.52
N ARG A 109 -5.70 -20.33 1.14
CA ARG A 109 -5.35 -20.35 2.57
C ARG A 109 -6.57 -20.46 3.48
N LEU A 110 -7.66 -19.75 3.16
CA LEU A 110 -8.93 -19.88 3.87
C LEU A 110 -9.48 -21.31 3.76
N HIS A 111 -9.44 -21.88 2.56
CA HIS A 111 -9.83 -23.27 2.30
C HIS A 111 -9.01 -24.27 3.11
N ASP A 112 -7.70 -24.04 3.23
CA ASP A 112 -6.84 -24.87 4.07
C ASP A 112 -7.23 -24.86 5.55
N SER A 113 -7.81 -23.76 6.02
CA SER A 113 -8.37 -23.65 7.38
C SER A 113 -9.86 -24.08 7.47
N GLY A 114 -10.40 -24.70 6.42
CA GLY A 114 -11.81 -25.10 6.29
C GLY A 114 -12.80 -23.93 6.16
N LYS A 115 -12.31 -22.69 6.03
CA LYS A 115 -13.13 -21.47 5.96
C LYS A 115 -13.62 -21.22 4.52
N PRO A 116 -14.77 -20.55 4.34
CA PRO A 116 -15.28 -20.24 3.02
C PRO A 116 -14.51 -19.10 2.33
N GLY A 117 -14.23 -19.26 1.03
CA GLY A 117 -13.48 -18.28 0.23
C GLY A 117 -14.14 -16.90 0.08
N TRP A 118 -15.45 -16.75 0.32
CA TRP A 118 -16.13 -15.44 0.24
C TRP A 118 -15.57 -14.41 1.25
N ILE A 119 -14.91 -14.88 2.32
CA ILE A 119 -14.19 -14.01 3.27
C ILE A 119 -13.12 -13.19 2.54
N ALA A 120 -12.42 -13.77 1.56
CA ALA A 120 -11.48 -13.03 0.73
C ALA A 120 -12.17 -11.93 -0.07
N GLY A 121 -13.38 -12.18 -0.59
CA GLY A 121 -14.20 -11.18 -1.27
C GLY A 121 -14.56 -9.99 -0.36
N LEU A 122 -14.92 -10.26 0.91
CA LEU A 122 -15.14 -9.21 1.90
C LEU A 122 -13.86 -8.39 2.16
N VAL A 123 -12.72 -9.05 2.30
CA VAL A 123 -11.42 -8.38 2.48
C VAL A 123 -11.09 -7.49 1.27
N VAL A 124 -11.29 -7.98 0.05
CA VAL A 124 -11.10 -7.22 -1.18
C VAL A 124 -12.04 -6.02 -1.22
N ALA A 125 -13.33 -6.20 -0.93
CA ALA A 125 -14.31 -5.11 -0.92
C ALA A 125 -13.90 -4.00 0.06
N LEU A 126 -13.50 -4.36 1.29
CA LEU A 126 -13.01 -3.39 2.27
C LEU A 126 -11.72 -2.68 1.80
N LYS A 127 -10.79 -3.40 1.15
CA LYS A 127 -9.61 -2.75 0.54
C LYS A 127 -9.98 -1.77 -0.56
N LEU A 128 -10.92 -2.12 -1.43
CA LEU A 128 -11.39 -1.22 -2.50
C LEU A 128 -12.07 0.03 -1.93
N VAL A 129 -12.85 -0.09 -0.86
CA VAL A 129 -13.41 1.07 -0.13
C VAL A 129 -12.29 1.97 0.40
N GLY A 130 -11.25 1.40 1.01
CA GLY A 130 -10.10 2.16 1.50
C GLY A 130 -9.35 2.89 0.38
N ILE A 131 -9.09 2.21 -0.75
CA ILE A 131 -8.46 2.80 -1.94
C ILE A 131 -9.33 3.94 -2.49
N GLY A 132 -10.63 3.70 -2.65
CA GLY A 132 -11.58 4.72 -3.10
C GLY A 132 -11.65 5.92 -2.17
N GLY A 133 -11.63 5.71 -0.85
CA GLY A 133 -11.58 6.77 0.14
C GLY A 133 -10.29 7.59 0.08
N GLY A 134 -9.15 6.94 -0.15
CA GLY A 134 -7.87 7.62 -0.38
C GLY A 134 -7.91 8.53 -1.61
N ILE A 135 -8.43 8.04 -2.73
CA ILE A 135 -8.59 8.84 -3.96
C ILE A 135 -9.60 9.98 -3.74
N ALA A 136 -10.74 9.69 -3.09
CA ALA A 136 -11.75 10.70 -2.78
C ALA A 136 -11.25 11.79 -1.81
N SER A 137 -10.17 11.53 -1.06
CA SER A 137 -9.53 12.51 -0.18
C SER A 137 -8.68 13.55 -0.91
N ILE A 138 -8.36 13.35 -2.20
CA ILE A 138 -7.48 14.26 -2.96
C ILE A 138 -7.91 15.73 -2.85
N PRO A 139 -9.18 16.12 -3.10
CA PRO A 139 -9.59 17.53 -3.02
C PRO A 139 -9.43 18.12 -1.61
N PHE A 140 -9.67 17.29 -0.58
CA PHE A 140 -9.49 17.70 0.82
C PHE A 140 -8.01 17.91 1.14
N VAL A 141 -7.15 16.98 0.73
CA VAL A 141 -5.70 17.06 0.94
C VAL A 141 -5.09 18.25 0.20
N THR A 142 -5.48 18.50 -1.05
CA THR A 142 -4.96 19.65 -1.81
C THR A 142 -5.39 20.98 -1.19
N ALA A 143 -6.66 21.11 -0.80
CA ALA A 143 -7.17 22.33 -0.15
C ALA A 143 -6.58 22.55 1.24
N ALA A 144 -6.26 21.48 1.97
CA ALA A 144 -5.53 21.58 3.22
C ALA A 144 -4.08 22.01 3.02
N PHE A 145 -3.43 21.46 1.99
CA PHE A 145 -2.04 21.75 1.67
C PHE A 145 -1.83 23.20 1.19
N GLU A 146 -2.80 23.76 0.47
CA GLU A 146 -2.81 25.17 0.07
C GLU A 146 -2.78 26.14 1.26
N LYS A 147 -3.36 25.73 2.40
CA LYS A 147 -3.42 26.55 3.61
C LYS A 147 -2.16 26.51 4.45
N LEU A 148 -1.21 25.62 4.13
CA LEU A 148 0.04 25.51 4.86
C LEU A 148 0.89 26.76 4.63
N ASP A 149 1.26 27.40 5.73
CA ASP A 149 2.19 28.51 5.73
C ASP A 149 3.64 28.00 5.81
N PHE A 150 4.30 27.92 4.65
CA PHE A 150 5.70 27.48 4.56
C PHE A 150 6.71 28.49 5.12
N ALA A 151 6.29 29.71 5.45
CA ALA A 151 7.16 30.71 6.07
C ALA A 151 7.31 30.52 7.59
N HIS A 152 6.35 29.85 8.24
CA HIS A 152 6.32 29.64 9.68
C HIS A 152 6.27 28.12 10.00
N PRO A 153 7.43 27.47 10.21
CA PRO A 153 7.48 26.01 10.40
C PRO A 153 6.74 25.52 11.66
N GLU A 154 6.54 26.37 12.67
CA GLU A 154 5.76 26.06 13.86
C GLU A 154 4.26 25.88 13.60
N THR A 155 3.68 26.64 12.67
CA THR A 155 2.26 26.50 12.31
C THR A 155 2.05 25.28 11.42
N MET A 156 3.01 24.98 10.53
CA MET A 156 2.98 23.77 9.69
C MET A 156 2.87 22.49 10.52
N GLN A 157 3.60 22.38 11.63
CA GLN A 157 3.57 21.16 12.43
C GLN A 157 2.20 20.92 13.05
N ALA A 158 1.53 21.98 13.52
CA ALA A 158 0.17 21.90 14.04
C ALA A 158 -0.85 21.54 12.94
N ASP A 159 -0.73 22.15 11.76
CA ASP A 159 -1.61 21.90 10.62
C ASP A 159 -1.46 20.46 10.10
N LEU A 160 -0.21 19.96 9.99
CA LEU A 160 0.08 18.58 9.57
C LEU A 160 -0.39 17.55 10.60
N GLN A 161 -0.36 17.87 11.89
CA GLN A 161 -0.95 17.03 12.94
C GLN A 161 -2.47 16.95 12.80
N GLY A 162 -3.14 18.06 12.49
CA GLY A 162 -4.57 18.09 12.21
C GLY A 162 -4.99 17.25 10.99
N LEU A 163 -4.09 17.08 10.02
CA LEU A 163 -4.33 16.22 8.86
C LEU A 163 -4.13 14.72 9.17
N ASN A 164 -3.27 14.39 10.15
CA ASN A 164 -2.99 13.01 10.53
C ASN A 164 -3.95 12.44 11.60
N SER A 165 -4.91 13.20 12.12
CA SER A 165 -5.87 12.73 13.13
C SER A 165 -7.07 11.97 12.55
N SER A 166 -7.05 11.63 11.26
CA SER A 166 -8.22 11.01 10.61
C SER A 166 -8.43 9.55 11.04
N PRO A 167 -9.59 9.20 11.62
CA PRO A 167 -9.92 7.81 11.96
C PRO A 167 -10.01 6.89 10.72
N ALA A 168 -10.01 7.44 9.50
CA ALA A 168 -10.01 6.66 8.26
C ALA A 168 -8.75 5.78 8.11
N VAL A 169 -7.62 6.15 8.72
CA VAL A 169 -6.40 5.32 8.74
C VAL A 169 -6.65 3.98 9.43
N LEU A 170 -7.46 3.97 10.49
CA LEU A 170 -7.82 2.74 11.21
C LEU A 170 -8.66 1.79 10.35
N LEU A 171 -9.56 2.34 9.52
CA LEU A 171 -10.37 1.56 8.58
C LEU A 171 -9.51 0.87 7.52
N GLY A 172 -8.40 1.50 7.10
CA GLY A 172 -7.44 0.90 6.16
C GLY A 172 -6.70 -0.33 6.70
N MET A 173 -6.59 -0.45 8.04
CA MET A 173 -5.91 -1.58 8.70
C MET A 173 -6.81 -2.82 8.80
N VAL A 174 -8.14 -2.67 8.82
CA VAL A 174 -9.08 -3.79 9.00
C VAL A 174 -8.83 -4.94 8.02
N PRO A 175 -8.64 -4.73 6.71
CA PRO A 175 -8.46 -5.85 5.80
C PRO A 175 -7.09 -6.51 5.96
N LEU A 176 -6.07 -5.76 6.39
CA LEU A 176 -4.77 -6.34 6.73
C LEU A 176 -4.89 -7.24 7.97
N LEU A 177 -5.61 -6.79 9.00
CA LEU A 177 -5.86 -7.59 10.19
C LEU A 177 -6.63 -8.86 9.85
N LEU A 178 -7.62 -8.80 8.95
CA LEU A 178 -8.33 -9.99 8.49
C LEU A 178 -7.39 -10.96 7.78
N VAL A 179 -6.51 -10.49 6.89
CA VAL A 179 -5.50 -11.34 6.24
C VAL A 179 -4.59 -11.99 7.27
N VAL A 180 -4.13 -11.25 8.27
CA VAL A 180 -3.25 -11.78 9.33
C VAL A 180 -3.98 -12.81 10.19
N VAL A 181 -5.16 -12.47 10.71
CA VAL A 181 -5.97 -13.33 11.58
C VAL A 181 -6.29 -14.65 10.89
N PHE A 182 -6.77 -14.61 9.64
CA PHE A 182 -7.06 -15.84 8.90
C PHE A 182 -5.79 -16.53 8.39
N GLY A 183 -4.72 -15.79 8.11
CA GLY A 183 -3.43 -16.34 7.68
C GLY A 183 -2.76 -17.20 8.75
N ILE A 184 -2.89 -16.84 10.04
CA ILE A 184 -2.31 -17.59 11.16
C ILE A 184 -3.18 -18.75 11.67
N MET A 185 -4.45 -18.87 11.27
CA MET A 185 -5.36 -19.92 11.74
C MET A 185 -4.86 -21.35 11.48
N GLY A 186 -5.33 -22.33 12.25
CA GLY A 186 -5.00 -23.76 12.04
C GLY A 186 -5.34 -24.25 10.64
N SER A 187 -4.48 -25.08 10.06
CA SER A 187 -4.84 -25.91 8.90
C SER A 187 -5.75 -27.05 9.37
N SER A 188 -6.65 -27.51 8.51
CA SER A 188 -7.45 -28.71 8.78
C SER A 188 -6.62 -29.98 8.55
N ASP A 189 -6.71 -30.93 9.47
CA ASP A 189 -6.00 -32.20 9.39
C ASP A 189 -6.48 -33.04 8.19
N GLY A 190 -5.53 -33.55 7.41
CA GLY A 190 -5.79 -34.41 6.24
C GLY A 190 -6.62 -33.73 5.15
N ASP A 191 -7.35 -34.55 4.39
CA ASP A 191 -8.20 -34.09 3.30
C ASP A 191 -9.43 -33.33 3.83
N ASN A 192 -9.81 -32.25 3.13
CA ASN A 192 -11.01 -31.50 3.44
C ASN A 192 -11.87 -31.27 2.18
N ARG A 193 -13.03 -30.62 2.32
CA ARG A 193 -13.97 -30.37 1.21
C ARG A 193 -13.39 -29.57 0.03
N TYR A 194 -12.23 -28.94 0.21
CA TYR A 194 -11.53 -28.12 -0.78
C TYR A 194 -10.37 -28.85 -1.46
N GLY A 195 -10.06 -30.08 -1.04
CA GLY A 195 -9.05 -30.93 -1.65
C GLY A 195 -8.13 -31.62 -0.65
N PRO A 196 -7.13 -32.35 -1.18
CA PRO A 196 -6.16 -33.06 -0.36
C PRO A 196 -5.33 -32.11 0.49
N GLU A 197 -4.64 -32.66 1.49
CA GLU A 197 -3.67 -31.91 2.31
C GLU A 197 -2.63 -31.19 1.41
N PRO A 198 -2.32 -29.90 1.64
CA PRO A 198 -1.40 -29.16 0.80
C PRO A 198 0.05 -29.60 1.03
N ASP A 199 0.84 -29.61 -0.04
CA ASP A 199 2.28 -29.81 0.06
C ASP A 199 2.95 -28.62 0.78
N ASP A 200 3.96 -28.92 1.60
CA ASP A 200 4.88 -27.92 2.14
C ASP A 200 6.12 -27.84 1.25
N TYR A 201 6.24 -26.73 0.49
CA TYR A 201 7.39 -26.40 -0.37
C TYR A 201 8.55 -25.71 0.40
#